data_AF-A0A356R8A9-F1
#
_entry.id   AF-A0A356R8A9-F1
#
_cell.length_a   1.000
_cell.length_b   1.000
_cell.length_c   1.000
_cell.angle_alpha   90.00
_cell.angle_beta   90.00
_cell.angle_gamma   90.00
#
_symmetry.space_group_name_H-M   'P 1'
#
loop_
_entity.id
_entity.type
_entity.pdbx_description
1 polymer ?
#
loop_
_entity_poly.entity_id
_entity_poly.type
_entity_poly.pdbx_seq_one_letter_code
_entity_poly.pdbx_strand_id
1 'polypeptide(L)'
;MKRNTLALRLLILSSVWVVVTLVVVGVLLMLLFRSHVERRFDDFLFDQLKGNIAASDISTRSGALEMTWMPSNLRFHRPLSGWYWQILENGKLVARSRSLWQHTLKVIDPGIGTGLQNQALTGPAGMPLRGLVENVTLPDSQSSFTFVVAGPVSNIDQDVHEFSKMLLITLMALGVGLVSAVFFQIRIGLRPLSRLQQALAET
;
A
#
# COMPACT_ATOMS: atom_id res chain seq x y z
N MET A 1 -49.89 -22.70 -14.47
CA MET A 1 -49.19 -21.80 -13.51
C MET A 1 -47.69 -22.11 -13.32
N LYS A 2 -46.91 -22.54 -14.34
CA LYS A 2 -45.48 -22.93 -14.19
C LYS A 2 -44.43 -21.97 -14.80
N ARG A 3 -44.84 -20.87 -15.47
CA ARG A 3 -43.92 -19.95 -16.18
C ARG A 3 -43.15 -18.96 -15.29
N ASN A 4 -43.63 -18.67 -14.07
CA ASN A 4 -42.94 -17.76 -13.15
C ASN A 4 -41.68 -18.37 -12.50
N THR A 5 -41.65 -19.69 -12.30
CA THR A 5 -40.56 -20.36 -11.57
C THR A 5 -39.25 -20.48 -12.35
N LEU A 6 -39.30 -20.59 -13.68
CA LEU A 6 -38.10 -20.70 -14.52
C LEU A 6 -37.41 -19.34 -14.71
N ALA A 7 -38.18 -18.29 -15.03
CA ALA A 7 -37.65 -16.94 -15.15
C ALA A 7 -37.05 -16.46 -13.82
N LEU A 8 -37.73 -16.70 -12.70
CA LEU A 8 -37.21 -16.33 -11.37
C LEU A 8 -35.89 -17.06 -11.03
N ARG A 9 -35.77 -18.36 -11.36
CA ARG A 9 -34.52 -19.12 -11.15
C ARG A 9 -33.35 -18.56 -11.95
N LEU A 10 -33.55 -18.27 -13.23
CA LEU A 10 -32.50 -17.71 -14.09
C LEU A 10 -32.04 -16.33 -13.60
N LEU A 11 -32.95 -15.53 -13.08
CA LEU A 11 -32.66 -14.21 -12.54
C LEU A 11 -31.89 -14.26 -11.23
N ILE A 12 -32.30 -15.13 -10.31
CA ILE A 12 -31.56 -15.34 -9.05
C ILE A 12 -30.14 -15.80 -9.38
N LEU A 13 -29.98 -16.74 -10.32
CA LEU A 13 -28.67 -17.23 -10.71
C LEU A 13 -27.80 -16.13 -11.33
N SER A 14 -28.36 -15.31 -12.22
CA SER A 14 -27.65 -14.18 -12.84
C SER A 14 -27.28 -13.10 -11.82
N SER A 15 -28.20 -12.74 -10.93
CA SER A 15 -27.94 -11.74 -9.89
C SER A 15 -26.89 -12.22 -8.89
N VAL A 16 -26.94 -13.50 -8.49
CA VAL A 16 -25.91 -14.13 -7.67
C VAL A 16 -24.57 -14.07 -8.39
N TRP A 17 -24.53 -14.37 -9.69
CA TRP A 17 -23.30 -14.31 -10.48
C TRP A 17 -22.71 -12.89 -10.55
N VAL A 18 -23.55 -11.87 -10.71
CA VAL A 18 -23.12 -10.46 -10.66
C VAL A 18 -22.52 -10.12 -9.30
N VAL A 19 -23.19 -10.48 -8.20
CA VAL A 19 -22.68 -10.22 -6.85
C VAL A 19 -21.36 -10.93 -6.60
N VAL A 20 -21.25 -12.21 -6.97
CA VAL A 20 -20.00 -12.98 -6.86
C VAL A 20 -18.89 -12.30 -7.68
N THR A 21 -19.18 -11.89 -8.91
CA THR A 21 -18.20 -11.20 -9.77
C THR A 21 -17.73 -9.89 -9.14
N LEU A 22 -18.65 -9.08 -8.61
CA LEU A 22 -18.32 -7.81 -7.95
C LEU A 22 -17.43 -8.04 -6.71
N VAL A 23 -17.71 -9.07 -5.92
CA VAL A 23 -16.89 -9.43 -4.76
C VAL A 23 -15.49 -9.86 -5.21
N VAL A 24 -15.38 -10.73 -6.21
CA VAL A 24 -14.09 -11.20 -6.75
C VAL A 24 -13.26 -10.03 -7.27
N VAL A 25 -13.86 -9.14 -8.06
CA VAL A 25 -13.18 -7.94 -8.59
C VAL A 25 -12.78 -7.00 -7.46
N GLY A 26 -13.65 -6.77 -6.47
CA GLY A 26 -13.35 -5.93 -5.32
C GLY A 26 -12.16 -6.43 -4.51
N VAL A 27 -12.11 -7.73 -4.22
CA VAL A 27 -10.98 -8.36 -3.52
C VAL A 27 -9.69 -8.24 -4.34
N LEU A 28 -9.76 -8.52 -5.65
CA LEU A 28 -8.60 -8.41 -6.53
C LEU A 28 -8.03 -6.98 -6.57
N LEU A 29 -8.90 -5.98 -6.73
CA LEU A 29 -8.48 -4.57 -6.74
C LEU A 29 -7.87 -4.13 -5.41
N MET A 30 -8.43 -4.59 -4.29
CA MET A 30 -7.88 -4.31 -2.96
C MET A 30 -6.46 -4.86 -2.80
N LEU A 31 -6.21 -6.10 -3.25
CA LEU A 31 -4.89 -6.73 -3.21
C LEU A 31 -3.88 -6.02 -4.12
N LEU A 32 -4.30 -5.67 -5.33
CA LEU A 32 -3.46 -4.93 -6.28
C LEU A 32 -3.10 -3.54 -5.75
N PHE A 33 -4.08 -2.84 -5.18
CA PHE A 33 -3.85 -1.51 -4.61
C PHE A 33 -2.88 -1.56 -3.43
N ARG A 34 -3.07 -2.49 -2.49
CA ARG A 34 -2.14 -2.68 -1.36
C ARG A 34 -0.71 -2.93 -1.85
N SER A 35 -0.53 -3.86 -2.78
CA SER A 35 0.77 -4.15 -3.40
C SER A 35 1.38 -2.92 -4.07
N HIS A 36 0.57 -2.11 -4.75
CA HIS A 36 1.03 -0.87 -5.37
C HIS A 36 1.50 0.17 -4.34
N VAL A 37 0.74 0.37 -3.26
CA VAL A 37 1.10 1.30 -2.17
C VAL A 37 2.37 0.85 -1.47
N GLU A 38 2.50 -0.44 -1.17
CA GLU A 38 3.70 -1.02 -0.56
C GLU A 38 4.94 -0.81 -1.45
N ARG A 39 4.84 -1.08 -2.75
CA ARG A 39 5.95 -0.85 -3.70
C ARG A 39 6.36 0.62 -3.78
N ARG A 40 5.37 1.52 -3.95
CA ARG A 40 5.62 2.96 -3.99
C ARG A 40 6.28 3.46 -2.70
N PHE A 41 5.92 2.88 -1.56
CA PHE A 41 6.53 3.19 -0.27
C PHE A 41 7.98 2.72 -0.23
N ASP A 42 8.25 1.50 -0.67
CA ASP A 42 9.61 0.95 -0.75
C ASP A 42 10.50 1.74 -1.72
N ASP A 43 9.97 2.14 -2.88
CA ASP A 43 10.68 3.00 -3.85
C ASP A 43 11.05 4.35 -3.22
N PHE A 44 10.12 4.96 -2.47
CA PHE A 44 10.41 6.19 -1.74
C PHE A 44 11.51 6.00 -0.68
N LEU A 45 11.49 4.90 0.08
CA LEU A 45 12.56 4.60 1.04
C LEU A 45 13.89 4.40 0.32
N PHE A 46 13.89 3.74 -0.84
CA PHE A 46 15.06 3.52 -1.67
C PHE A 46 15.67 4.83 -2.15
N ASP A 47 14.87 5.72 -2.73
CA ASP A 47 15.33 7.03 -3.20
C ASP A 47 15.94 7.86 -2.05
N GLN A 48 15.30 7.85 -0.88
CA GLN A 48 15.81 8.53 0.31
C GLN A 48 17.11 7.90 0.83
N LEU A 49 17.23 6.57 0.81
CA LEU A 49 18.43 5.87 1.23
C LEU A 49 19.60 6.15 0.28
N LYS A 50 19.37 6.07 -1.04
CA LYS A 50 20.39 6.42 -2.04
C LYS A 50 20.78 7.89 -1.98
N GLY A 51 19.81 8.78 -1.73
CA GLY A 51 20.08 10.19 -1.47
C GLY A 51 20.97 10.42 -0.25
N ASN A 52 20.76 9.67 0.85
CA ASN A 52 21.61 9.73 2.04
C ASN A 52 23.03 9.23 1.76
N ILE A 53 23.18 8.14 1.01
CA ILE A 53 24.47 7.58 0.62
C ILE A 53 25.23 8.57 -0.29
N ALA A 54 24.55 9.15 -1.30
CA ALA A 54 25.15 10.11 -2.20
C ALA A 54 25.54 11.43 -1.49
N ALA A 55 24.82 11.79 -0.43
CA ALA A 55 25.12 12.95 0.39
C ALA A 55 26.28 12.72 1.36
N SER A 56 26.61 11.47 1.66
CA SER A 56 27.66 11.12 2.62
C SER A 56 28.99 10.94 1.93
N ASP A 57 30.00 11.67 2.40
CA ASP A 57 31.37 11.58 1.94
C ASP A 57 32.31 11.47 3.16
N ILE A 58 33.54 11.01 2.95
CA ILE A 58 34.55 10.98 4.00
C ILE A 58 35.34 12.27 3.93
N SER A 59 35.32 13.03 5.03
CA SER A 59 36.07 14.27 5.11
C SER A 59 37.56 13.97 5.02
N THR A 60 38.22 14.51 4.00
CA THR A 60 39.67 14.35 3.78
C THR A 60 40.52 14.96 4.90
N ARG A 61 39.92 15.79 5.77
CA ARG A 61 40.60 16.47 6.88
C ARG A 61 40.49 15.72 8.22
N SER A 62 39.35 15.11 8.51
CA SER A 62 39.07 14.48 9.81
C SER A 62 38.96 12.96 9.74
N GLY A 63 38.83 12.37 8.55
CA GLY A 63 38.56 10.94 8.35
C GLY A 63 37.17 10.51 8.84
N ALA A 64 36.30 11.46 9.22
CA ALA A 64 34.95 11.21 9.68
C ALA A 64 33.93 11.37 8.54
N LEU A 65 32.78 10.72 8.70
CA LEU A 65 31.63 10.86 7.79
C LEU A 65 31.09 12.30 7.86
N GLU A 66 31.15 13.02 6.75
CA GLU A 66 30.51 14.33 6.59
C GLU A 66 29.39 14.23 5.56
N MET A 67 28.27 14.91 5.84
CA MET A 67 27.18 15.03 4.87
C MET A 67 27.33 16.33 4.08
N THR A 68 27.59 16.23 2.79
CA THR A 68 27.73 17.35 1.85
C THR A 68 26.44 18.16 1.73
N TRP A 69 25.28 17.51 1.86
CA TRP A 69 23.99 18.17 2.07
C TRP A 69 23.10 17.34 3.00
N MET A 70 22.21 17.99 3.74
CA MET A 70 21.18 17.27 4.51
C MET A 70 19.96 17.03 3.62
N PRO A 71 19.52 15.78 3.42
CA PRO A 71 18.31 15.46 2.66
C PRO A 71 17.11 16.23 3.23
N SER A 72 16.56 17.13 2.42
CA SER A 72 15.69 18.24 2.82
C SER A 72 14.22 17.87 3.09
N ASN A 73 13.91 16.57 3.17
CA ASN A 73 12.51 16.15 3.26
C ASN A 73 11.95 16.48 4.66
N LEU A 74 10.96 17.39 4.68
CA LEU A 74 10.37 17.96 5.90
C LEU A 74 9.82 16.90 6.87
N ARG A 75 9.44 15.72 6.36
CA ARG A 75 8.95 14.59 7.17
C ARG A 75 9.97 14.10 8.20
N PHE A 76 11.27 14.22 7.92
CA PHE A 76 12.35 13.81 8.84
C PHE A 76 12.74 14.88 9.86
N HIS A 77 12.12 16.06 9.81
CA HIS A 77 12.36 17.15 10.75
C HIS A 77 11.34 17.21 11.89
N ARG A 78 10.15 16.64 11.69
CA ARG A 78 9.10 16.62 12.70
C ARG A 78 9.38 15.53 13.75
N PRO A 79 9.47 15.86 15.04
CA PRO A 79 9.62 14.86 16.10
C PRO A 79 8.48 13.83 16.03
N LEU A 80 8.81 12.55 16.21
CA LEU A 80 7.84 11.45 16.22
C LEU A 80 6.95 11.36 14.97
N SER A 81 7.46 11.78 13.80
CA SER A 81 6.71 11.73 12.54
C SER A 81 6.50 10.32 11.97
N GLY A 82 7.18 9.31 12.53
CA GLY A 82 7.25 7.96 11.97
C GLY A 82 8.31 7.80 10.88
N TRP A 83 8.89 8.89 10.37
CA TRP A 83 9.91 8.90 9.33
C TRP A 83 11.28 9.12 9.93
N TYR A 84 12.18 8.15 9.77
CA TYR A 84 13.47 8.17 10.43
C TYR A 84 14.57 7.75 9.48
N TRP A 85 15.75 8.32 9.66
CA TRP A 85 16.97 7.79 9.06
C TRP A 85 18.09 7.80 10.09
N GLN A 86 18.99 6.83 10.00
CA GLN A 86 20.20 6.77 10.82
C GLN A 86 21.33 6.15 10.02
N ILE A 87 22.56 6.50 10.40
CA ILE A 87 23.79 5.95 9.84
C ILE A 87 24.61 5.41 11.00
N LEU A 88 25.05 4.17 10.84
CA LEU A 88 25.88 3.46 11.79
C LEU A 88 27.25 3.22 11.15
N GLU A 89 28.33 3.49 11.88
CA GLU A 89 29.70 3.12 11.50
C GLU A 89 30.13 1.96 12.39
N ASN A 90 30.39 0.79 11.82
CA ASN A 90 30.73 -0.44 12.57
C ASN A 90 29.74 -0.70 13.74
N GLY A 91 28.45 -0.45 13.51
CA GLY A 91 27.38 -0.61 14.51
C GLY A 91 27.21 0.56 15.50
N LYS A 92 28.04 1.61 15.44
CA LYS A 92 27.94 2.80 16.29
C LYS A 92 27.22 3.93 15.57
N LEU A 93 26.28 4.59 16.23
CA LEU A 93 25.54 5.71 15.67
C LEU A 93 26.44 6.91 15.40
N VAL A 94 26.55 7.31 14.13
CA VAL A 94 27.32 8.49 13.68
C VAL A 94 26.43 9.64 13.26
N ALA A 95 25.31 9.35 12.59
CA ALA A 95 24.35 10.37 12.18
C ALA A 95 22.91 9.87 12.28
N ARG A 96 21.97 10.81 12.50
CA ARG A 96 20.53 10.50 12.56
C ARG A 96 19.67 11.70 12.17
N SER A 97 18.44 11.40 11.76
CA SER A 97 17.40 12.40 11.54
C SER A 97 16.99 13.09 12.84
N ARG A 98 16.58 14.37 12.74
CA ARG A 98 16.06 15.12 13.89
C ARG A 98 14.75 14.52 14.43
N SER A 99 13.95 13.90 13.56
CA SER A 99 12.70 13.21 13.95
C SER A 99 12.92 12.06 14.94
N LEU A 100 14.07 11.36 14.87
CA LEU A 100 14.40 10.22 15.74
C LEU A 100 14.75 10.67 17.17
N TRP A 101 15.07 11.96 17.36
CA TRP A 101 15.45 12.55 18.63
C TRP A 101 16.53 11.73 19.34
N GLN A 102 16.40 11.41 20.62
CA GLN A 102 17.34 10.61 21.40
C GLN A 102 17.23 9.10 21.18
N HIS A 103 16.31 8.61 20.34
CA HIS A 103 16.13 7.18 20.12
C HIS A 103 17.13 6.64 19.08
N THR A 104 17.22 5.31 19.01
CA THR A 104 17.99 4.57 18.01
C THR A 104 17.15 3.40 17.55
N LEU A 105 17.12 3.16 16.24
CA LEU A 105 16.43 2.00 15.69
C LEU A 105 17.32 0.77 15.90
N LYS A 106 16.72 -0.29 16.44
CA LYS A 106 17.35 -1.61 16.49
C LYS A 106 17.24 -2.23 15.10
N VAL A 107 18.37 -2.40 14.44
CA VAL A 107 18.45 -2.90 13.06
C VAL A 107 19.31 -4.15 13.07
N ILE A 108 18.94 -5.14 12.26
CA ILE A 108 19.77 -6.32 12.04
C ILE A 108 20.82 -5.92 11.01
N ASP A 109 22.11 -6.09 11.30
CA ASP A 109 23.15 -5.79 10.32
C ASP A 109 23.00 -6.75 9.13
N PRO A 110 22.74 -6.25 7.90
CA PRO A 110 22.58 -7.11 6.75
C PRO A 110 23.90 -7.79 6.35
N GLY A 111 25.05 -7.26 6.77
CA GLY A 111 26.37 -7.72 6.33
C GLY A 111 26.88 -6.98 5.09
N ILE A 112 28.20 -7.00 4.87
CA ILE A 112 28.83 -6.28 3.76
C ILE A 112 28.54 -7.02 2.44
N GLY A 113 28.10 -6.27 1.43
CA GLY A 113 27.89 -6.80 0.07
C GLY A 113 26.60 -7.60 -0.12
N THR A 114 25.73 -7.69 0.89
CA THR A 114 24.41 -8.35 0.77
C THR A 114 23.39 -7.49 0.01
N GLY A 115 23.71 -6.23 -0.23
CA GLY A 115 22.82 -5.28 -0.87
C GLY A 115 21.69 -4.82 0.04
N LEU A 116 20.64 -4.32 -0.60
CA LEU A 116 19.50 -3.67 0.03
C LEU A 116 18.56 -4.69 0.70
N GLN A 117 18.22 -4.48 1.97
CA GLN A 117 17.35 -5.38 2.73
C GLN A 117 16.15 -4.64 3.35
N ASN A 118 14.95 -5.17 3.11
CA ASN A 118 13.74 -4.77 3.80
C ASN A 118 13.70 -5.38 5.20
N GLN A 119 13.49 -4.55 6.22
CA GLN A 119 13.37 -4.99 7.62
C GLN A 119 12.13 -4.39 8.29
N ALA A 120 11.44 -5.20 9.09
CA ALA A 120 10.44 -4.71 10.02
C ALA A 120 11.15 -4.13 11.25
N LEU A 121 10.94 -2.85 11.52
CA LEU A 121 11.58 -2.13 12.61
C LEU A 121 10.53 -1.66 13.62
N THR A 122 10.97 -1.33 14.82
CA THR A 122 10.11 -0.73 15.84
C THR A 122 10.61 0.68 16.15
N GLY A 123 9.75 1.65 15.93
CA GLY A 123 10.02 3.06 16.18
C GLY A 123 9.82 3.48 17.63
N PRO A 124 10.10 4.76 17.93
CA PRO A 124 9.72 5.36 19.20
C PRO A 124 8.23 5.14 19.50
N ALA A 125 7.89 4.95 20.78
CA ALA A 125 6.53 4.60 21.23
C ALA A 125 5.97 3.26 20.70
N GLY A 126 6.82 2.34 20.23
CA GLY A 126 6.41 0.99 19.82
C GLY A 126 5.72 0.93 18.45
N MET A 127 5.82 1.98 17.65
CA MET A 127 5.17 2.04 16.34
C MET A 127 5.82 1.06 15.35
N PRO A 128 5.04 0.27 14.59
CA PRO A 128 5.58 -0.59 13.55
C PRO A 128 6.11 0.27 12.40
N LEU A 129 7.37 0.03 12.04
CA LEU A 129 8.03 0.71 10.95
C LEU A 129 8.46 -0.30 9.90
N ARG A 130 8.42 0.14 8.64
CA ARG A 130 9.07 -0.56 7.53
C ARG A 130 10.35 0.17 7.21
N GLY A 131 11.47 -0.54 7.28
CA GLY A 131 12.80 -0.02 7.11
C GLY A 131 13.53 -0.64 5.93
N LEU A 132 14.37 0.17 5.31
CA LEU A 132 15.32 -0.21 4.30
C LEU A 132 16.73 -0.05 4.86
N VAL A 133 17.52 -1.10 4.73
CA VAL A 133 18.85 -1.21 5.33
C VAL A 133 19.84 -1.62 4.27
N GLU A 134 20.93 -0.89 4.15
CA GLU A 134 22.03 -1.23 3.24
C GLU A 134 23.36 -0.97 3.94
N ASN A 135 24.27 -1.93 3.85
CA ASN A 135 25.62 -1.79 4.35
C ASN A 135 26.58 -1.50 3.18
N VAL A 136 27.28 -0.39 3.27
CA VAL A 136 28.16 0.16 2.23
C VAL A 136 29.53 0.41 2.82
N THR A 137 30.57 0.08 2.06
CA THR A 137 31.94 0.51 2.33
C THR A 137 32.23 1.69 1.42
N LEU A 138 32.53 2.85 2.00
CA LEU A 138 32.84 4.05 1.23
C LEU A 138 34.27 3.97 0.66
N PRO A 139 34.52 4.52 -0.55
CA PRO A 139 35.88 4.71 -1.05
C PRO A 139 36.67 5.54 -0.04
N ASP A 140 37.93 5.18 0.25
CA ASP A 140 38.80 5.84 1.23
C ASP A 140 38.51 5.58 2.74
N SER A 141 37.61 4.66 3.08
CA SER A 141 37.47 4.15 4.46
C SER A 141 37.54 2.63 4.54
N GLN A 142 38.16 2.14 5.62
CA GLN A 142 38.10 0.72 6.00
C GLN A 142 36.92 0.38 6.91
N SER A 143 36.12 1.38 7.30
CA SER A 143 34.91 1.20 8.10
C SER A 143 33.71 0.81 7.23
N SER A 144 32.85 -0.02 7.81
CA SER A 144 31.53 -0.35 7.24
C SER A 144 30.49 0.64 7.73
N PHE A 145 29.70 1.19 6.79
CA PHE A 145 28.63 2.13 7.07
C PHE A 145 27.28 1.51 6.77
N THR A 146 26.41 1.37 7.77
CA THR A 146 25.03 0.91 7.61
C THR A 146 24.10 2.11 7.51
N PHE A 147 23.45 2.26 6.36
CA PHE A 147 22.43 3.26 6.10
C PHE A 147 21.06 2.66 6.36
N VAL A 148 20.26 3.37 7.13
CA VAL A 148 18.91 2.93 7.51
C VAL A 148 17.94 4.06 7.22
N VAL A 149 16.87 3.75 6.49
CA VAL A 149 15.73 4.66 6.30
C VAL A 149 14.46 3.90 6.63
N ALA A 150 13.61 4.48 7.48
CA ALA A 150 12.38 3.85 7.94
C ALA A 150 11.19 4.81 7.85
N GLY A 151 10.03 4.24 7.58
CA GLY A 151 8.76 4.95 7.58
C GLY A 151 7.66 4.18 8.31
N PRO A 152 6.54 4.84 8.64
CA PRO A 152 5.47 4.25 9.43
C PRO A 152 4.57 3.34 8.58
N VAL A 153 4.31 2.11 9.06
CA VAL A 153 3.41 1.15 8.38
C VAL A 153 1.97 1.67 8.35
N SER A 154 1.59 2.47 9.35
CA SER A 154 0.25 3.07 9.45
C SER A 154 -0.13 3.91 8.23
N ASN A 155 0.85 4.50 7.52
CA ASN A 155 0.56 5.26 6.30
C ASN A 155 0.02 4.34 5.18
N ILE A 156 0.60 3.15 5.05
CA ILE A 156 0.15 2.14 4.08
C ILE A 156 -1.26 1.69 4.45
N ASP A 157 -1.48 1.38 5.74
CA ASP A 157 -2.79 0.92 6.22
C ASP A 157 -3.88 1.99 6.05
N GLN A 158 -3.56 3.25 6.31
CA GLN A 158 -4.49 4.37 6.15
C GLN A 158 -4.88 4.57 4.67
N ASP A 159 -3.90 4.56 3.76
CA ASP A 159 -4.16 4.71 2.32
C ASP A 159 -5.01 3.54 1.79
N VAL A 160 -4.71 2.31 2.22
CA VAL A 160 -5.48 1.11 1.86
C VAL A 160 -6.91 1.18 2.42
N HIS A 161 -7.09 1.67 3.65
CA HIS A 161 -8.41 1.77 4.28
C HIS A 161 -9.31 2.78 3.57
N GLU A 162 -8.81 3.97 3.28
CA GLU A 162 -9.57 5.00 2.56
C GLU A 162 -9.95 4.54 1.15
N PHE A 163 -9.01 3.89 0.43
CA PHE A 163 -9.32 3.27 -0.86
C PHE A 163 -10.41 2.20 -0.74
N SER A 164 -10.31 1.33 0.28
CA SER A 164 -11.27 0.24 0.50
C SER A 164 -12.68 0.76 0.75
N LYS A 165 -12.84 1.84 1.52
CA LYS A 165 -14.14 2.49 1.72
C LYS A 165 -14.72 3.00 0.40
N MET A 166 -13.93 3.72 -0.39
CA MET A 166 -14.37 4.28 -1.66
C MET A 166 -14.74 3.18 -2.66
N LEU A 167 -13.93 2.10 -2.71
CA LEU A 167 -14.18 0.92 -3.53
C LEU A 167 -15.51 0.25 -3.12
N LEU A 168 -15.73 0.07 -1.82
CA LEU A 168 -16.96 -0.57 -1.31
C LEU A 168 -18.21 0.26 -1.66
N ILE A 169 -18.17 1.58 -1.46
CA ILE A 169 -19.28 2.48 -1.83
C ILE A 169 -19.57 2.38 -3.34
N THR A 170 -18.52 2.38 -4.16
CA THR A 170 -18.64 2.29 -5.63
C THR A 170 -19.21 0.93 -6.07
N LEU A 171 -18.74 -0.17 -5.49
CA LEU A 171 -19.25 -1.52 -5.79
C LEU A 171 -20.70 -1.68 -5.33
N MET A 172 -21.08 -1.11 -4.19
CA MET A 172 -22.47 -1.11 -3.71
C MET A 172 -23.37 -0.31 -4.66
N ALA A 173 -22.95 0.89 -5.09
CA ALA A 173 -23.70 1.68 -6.06
C ALA A 173 -23.88 0.94 -7.39
N LEU A 174 -22.82 0.30 -7.90
CA LEU A 174 -22.88 -0.52 -9.11
C LEU A 174 -23.78 -1.76 -8.93
N GLY A 175 -23.64 -2.47 -7.81
CA GLY A 175 -24.45 -3.65 -7.50
C GLY A 175 -25.94 -3.31 -7.43
N VAL A 176 -26.30 -2.23 -6.72
CA VAL A 176 -27.68 -1.73 -6.66
C VAL A 176 -28.19 -1.31 -8.04
N GLY A 177 -27.35 -0.63 -8.84
CA GLY A 177 -27.68 -0.23 -10.20
C GLY A 177 -27.96 -1.43 -11.12
N LEU A 178 -27.12 -2.46 -11.07
CA LEU A 178 -27.29 -3.69 -11.86
C LEU A 178 -28.53 -4.48 -11.44
N VAL A 179 -28.76 -4.67 -10.15
CA VAL A 179 -29.97 -5.35 -9.63
C VAL A 179 -31.23 -4.58 -10.04
N SER A 180 -31.20 -3.25 -9.94
CA SER A 180 -32.30 -2.38 -10.37
C SER A 180 -32.56 -2.50 -11.87
N ALA A 181 -31.51 -2.48 -12.70
CA ALA A 181 -31.62 -2.64 -14.14
C ALA A 181 -32.25 -3.99 -14.52
N VAL A 182 -31.80 -5.08 -13.89
CA VAL A 182 -32.39 -6.42 -14.08
C VAL A 182 -33.88 -6.43 -13.70
N PHE A 183 -34.24 -5.81 -12.58
CA PHE A 183 -35.64 -5.67 -12.15
C PHE A 183 -36.50 -4.93 -13.19
N PHE A 184 -36.00 -3.80 -13.73
CA PHE A 184 -36.69 -3.04 -14.77
C PHE A 184 -36.81 -3.81 -16.09
N GLN A 185 -35.75 -4.49 -16.53
CA GLN A 185 -35.76 -5.33 -17.74
C GLN A 185 -36.89 -6.36 -17.70
N ILE A 186 -37.16 -6.98 -16.55
CA ILE A 186 -38.23 -7.97 -16.39
C ILE A 186 -39.60 -7.31 -16.45
N ARG A 187 -39.79 -6.22 -15.68
CA ARG A 187 -41.09 -5.54 -15.56
C ARG A 187 -41.57 -4.99 -16.91
N ILE A 188 -40.63 -4.53 -17.73
CA ILE A 188 -40.90 -4.01 -19.09
C ILE A 188 -40.93 -5.17 -20.11
N GLY A 189 -40.03 -6.15 -20.00
CA GLY A 189 -39.87 -7.25 -20.95
C GLY A 189 -40.96 -8.34 -20.89
N LEU A 190 -41.65 -8.51 -19.76
CA LEU A 190 -42.76 -9.48 -19.63
C LEU A 190 -44.14 -8.91 -20.01
N ARG A 191 -44.27 -7.58 -20.22
CA ARG A 191 -45.53 -6.91 -20.62
C ARG A 191 -46.15 -7.38 -21.95
N PRO A 192 -45.44 -7.91 -22.97
CA PRO A 192 -46.09 -8.37 -24.20
C PRO A 192 -46.72 -9.76 -24.08
N LEU A 193 -46.28 -10.58 -23.12
CA LEU A 193 -46.70 -11.97 -23.00
C LEU A 193 -48.10 -12.14 -22.39
N SER A 194 -48.59 -11.16 -21.63
CA SER A 194 -49.98 -11.14 -21.14
C SER A 194 -50.97 -10.82 -22.25
N ARG A 195 -50.56 -10.07 -23.29
CA ARG A 195 -51.44 -9.73 -24.43
C ARG A 195 -51.67 -10.92 -25.36
N LEU A 196 -50.68 -11.80 -25.51
CA LEU A 196 -50.82 -13.02 -26.32
C LEU A 196 -51.64 -14.13 -25.62
N GLN A 197 -51.73 -14.11 -24.27
CA GLN A 197 -52.61 -15.02 -23.54
C GLN A 197 -54.09 -14.61 -23.60
N GLN A 198 -54.38 -13.31 -23.72
CA GLN A 198 -55.76 -12.84 -23.92
C GLN A 198 -56.26 -13.12 -25.34
N ALA A 199 -55.40 -13.01 -26.35
CA ALA A 199 -55.75 -13.32 -27.74
C ALA A 199 -56.04 -14.81 -28.03
N LEU A 200 -55.63 -15.73 -27.14
CA LEU A 200 -55.90 -17.17 -27.25
C LEU A 200 -57.05 -17.65 -26.34
N ALA A 201 -57.61 -16.77 -25.52
CA ALA A 201 -58.78 -17.07 -24.68
C ALA A 201 -60.11 -16.61 -25.34
N GLU A 202 -60.03 -15.96 -26.50
CA GLU A 202 -61.18 -15.53 -27.32
C GLU A 202 -61.36 -16.39 -28.59
N THR A 203 -60.68 -17.54 -28.71
CA THR A 203 -60.93 -18.55 -29.74
C THR A 203 -61.39 -19.84 -29.10
#